data_AF-A0A7X8L3G9-F1
#
_entry.id   AF-A0A7X8L3G9-F1
#
_cell.length_a   1.000
_cell.length_b   1.000
_cell.length_c   1.000
_cell.angle_alpha   90.00
_cell.angle_beta   90.00
_cell.angle_gamma   90.00
#
_symmetry.space_group_name_H-M   'P 1'
#
loop_
_entity.id
_entity.type
_entity.pdbx_description
1 polymer ?
#
loop_
_entity_poly.entity_id
_entity_poly.type
_entity_poly.pdbx_seq_one_letter_code
_entity_poly.pdbx_strand_id
1 'polypeptide(L)'
;QDLEVISYTSSGRIEKIRLGSIEMAGTEFRELLQLRSTNLEFKFPDEKTVEIISRGYGHGVGMSQCGADALGKQGYTYKEILEFYYTGISVEELRY
;
A
#
# COMPACT_ATOMS: atom_id res chain seq x y z
N GLN A 1 23.14 6.61 10.74
CA GLN A 1 22.34 6.20 9.57
C GLN A 1 21.15 7.11 9.58
N ASP A 2 21.04 8.02 8.61
CA ASP A 2 20.09 9.14 8.70
C ASP A 2 18.68 8.77 8.24
N LEU A 3 18.42 7.52 7.84
CA LEU A 3 17.11 7.02 7.47
C LEU A 3 16.75 5.82 8.33
N GLU A 4 15.60 5.88 9.00
CA GLU A 4 15.12 4.83 9.89
C GLU A 4 13.61 4.67 9.75
N VAL A 5 13.13 3.42 9.58
CA VAL A 5 11.70 3.12 9.65
C VAL A 5 11.30 2.92 11.09
N ILE A 6 10.44 3.79 11.61
CA ILE A 6 10.05 3.81 13.03
C ILE A 6 8.97 2.77 13.32
N SER A 7 7.97 2.67 12.45
CA SER A 7 6.86 1.74 12.63
C SER A 7 6.24 1.30 11.31
N TYR A 8 5.56 0.16 11.37
CA TYR A 8 4.80 -0.43 10.27
C TYR A 8 3.33 -0.57 10.67
N THR A 9 2.44 -0.46 9.69
CA THR A 9 1.04 -0.84 9.83
C THR A 9 0.91 -2.36 9.97
N SER A 10 -0.27 -2.84 10.39
CA SER A 10 -0.59 -4.28 10.42
C SER A 10 -0.48 -4.96 9.04
N SER A 11 -0.60 -4.19 7.95
CA SER A 11 -0.42 -4.67 6.58
C SER A 11 1.03 -4.64 6.08
N GLY A 12 2.00 -4.33 6.95
CA GLY A 12 3.43 -4.30 6.62
C GLY A 12 3.88 -3.08 5.83
N ARG A 13 3.07 -2.01 5.79
CA ARG A 13 3.42 -0.74 5.14
C ARG A 13 4.08 0.19 6.14
N ILE A 14 4.95 1.09 5.68
CA ILE A 14 5.56 2.09 6.54
C ILE A 14 4.48 3.03 7.07
N GLU A 15 4.38 3.11 8.40
CA GLU A 15 3.50 4.04 9.09
C GLU A 15 4.25 5.33 9.42
N LYS A 16 5.47 5.22 9.96
CA LYS A 16 6.35 6.36 10.29
C LYS A 16 7.79 6.10 9.87
N ILE A 17 8.45 7.16 9.40
CA ILE A 17 9.85 7.15 8.98
C ILE A 17 10.57 8.39 9.52
N ARG A 18 11.84 8.23 9.89
CA ARG A 18 12.74 9.29 10.34
C ARG A 18 13.81 9.54 9.30
N LEU A 19 14.05 10.81 8.98
CA LEU A 19 15.15 11.32 8.18
C LEU A 19 15.94 12.36 8.99
N GLY A 20 17.07 11.95 9.56
CA GLY A 20 17.84 12.76 10.50
C GLY A 20 17.00 13.11 11.73
N SER A 21 16.64 14.39 11.88
CA SER A 21 15.79 14.91 12.95
C SER A 21 14.31 15.03 12.57
N ILE A 22 13.96 14.78 11.31
CA ILE A 22 12.59 14.91 10.82
C ILE A 22 11.90 13.56 10.91
N GLU A 23 10.78 13.51 11.63
CA GLU A 23 9.87 12.36 11.60
C GLU A 23 8.63 12.71 10.79
N MET A 24 8.18 11.79 9.94
CA MET A 24 7.01 11.99 9.10
C MET A 24 6.23 10.70 8.90
N ALA A 25 4.97 10.84 8.47
CA ALA A 25 4.15 9.70 8.10
C ALA A 25 4.68 9.05 6.81
N GLY A 26 4.52 7.73 6.69
CA GLY A 26 4.90 7.02 5.47
C GLY A 26 4.16 7.53 4.23
N THR A 27 2.94 8.04 4.40
CA THR A 27 2.15 8.69 3.33
C THR A 27 2.77 10.00 2.86
N GLU A 28 3.26 10.83 3.78
CA GLU A 28 3.95 12.08 3.46
C GLU A 28 5.25 11.80 2.71
N PHE A 29 6.02 10.80 3.17
CA PHE A 29 7.24 10.36 2.48
C PHE A 29 6.96 9.85 1.06
N ARG A 30 5.88 9.07 0.89
CA ARG A 30 5.42 8.60 -0.42
C ARG A 30 5.07 9.76 -1.34
N GLU A 31 4.34 10.76 -0.86
CA GLU A 31 3.94 11.93 -1.66
C GLU A 31 5.14 12.78 -2.06
N LEU A 32 6.04 13.06 -1.11
CA LEU A 32 7.25 13.86 -1.33
C LEU A 32 8.13 13.30 -2.46
N LEU A 33 8.30 11.98 -2.50
CA LEU A 33 9.11 11.28 -3.49
C LEU A 33 8.29 10.69 -4.65
N GLN A 34 6.98 10.97 -4.71
CA GLN A 34 6.05 10.46 -5.71
C GLN A 34 6.09 8.93 -5.88
N LEU A 35 6.23 8.21 -4.76
CA LEU A 35 6.33 6.76 -4.73
C LEU A 35 4.95 6.11 -4.94
N ARG A 36 4.96 4.90 -5.51
CA ARG A 36 3.75 4.17 -5.87
C ARG A 36 2.96 3.68 -4.67
N SER A 37 3.62 3.38 -3.55
CA SER A 37 3.02 2.87 -2.32
C SER A 37 3.84 3.26 -1.09
N THR A 38 3.35 2.90 0.10
CA THR A 38 4.10 2.95 1.37
C THR A 38 4.70 1.58 1.75
N ASN A 39 4.59 0.57 0.89
CA ASN A 39 5.30 -0.70 1.05
C ASN A 39 6.66 -0.56 0.36
N LEU A 40 7.67 -0.17 1.15
CA LEU A 40 8.99 0.21 0.66
C LEU A 40 10.08 -0.66 1.27
N GLU A 41 11.09 -0.97 0.47
CA GLU A 41 12.34 -1.59 0.86
C GLU A 41 13.49 -0.65 0.46
N PHE A 42 14.44 -0.44 1.37
CA PHE A 42 15.58 0.45 1.16
C PHE A 42 16.86 -0.37 1.00
N LYS A 43 17.65 -0.05 -0.02
CA LYS A 43 19.00 -0.58 -0.21
C LYS A 43 20.00 0.56 -0.31
N PHE A 44 21.19 0.33 0.23
CA PHE A 44 22.27 1.30 0.29
C PHE A 44 23.46 0.73 -0.48
N PRO A 45 23.45 0.83 -1.83
CA PRO A 45 24.53 0.28 -2.66
C PRO A 45 25.87 0.98 -2.41
N ASP A 46 25.87 2.25 -2.01
CA ASP A 46 27.04 3.04 -1.66
C ASP A 46 26.67 4.17 -0.67
N GLU A 47 27.64 4.99 -0.27
CA GLU A 47 27.45 6.07 0.71
C GLU A 47 26.62 7.26 0.21
N LYS A 48 26.42 7.40 -1.10
CA LYS A 48 25.74 8.55 -1.73
C LYS A 48 24.39 8.21 -2.33
N THR A 49 24.10 6.92 -2.47
CA THR A 49 22.92 6.43 -3.19
C THR A 49 22.03 5.60 -2.29
N VAL A 50 20.73 5.87 -2.36
CA VAL A 50 19.70 5.02 -1.76
C VAL A 50 18.79 4.52 -2.87
N GLU A 51 18.66 3.21 -2.98
CA GLU A 51 17.67 2.56 -3.85
C GLU A 51 16.40 2.30 -3.04
N ILE A 52 15.27 2.82 -3.52
CA ILE A 52 13.96 2.65 -2.91
C ILE A 52 13.10 1.76 -3.79
N ILE A 53 12.81 0.55 -3.30
CA ILE A 53 11.98 -0.42 -4.00
C ILE A 53 10.56 -0.32 -3.45
N SER A 54 9.62 0.15 -4.27
CA SER A 54 8.20 0.23 -3.92
C SER A 54 7.43 -0.97 -4.44
N ARG A 55 6.66 -1.64 -3.57
CA ARG A 55 5.83 -2.81 -3.91
C ARG A 55 4.35 -2.43 -3.92
N GLY A 56 3.63 -2.87 -4.95
CA GLY A 56 2.23 -2.49 -5.16
C GLY A 56 2.04 -1.03 -5.59
N TYR A 57 0.78 -0.64 -5.80
CA TYR A 57 0.40 0.70 -6.23
C TYR A 57 -0.86 1.17 -5.50
N GLY A 58 -0.83 2.36 -4.92
CA GLY A 58 -1.96 2.96 -4.21
C GLY A 58 -1.92 2.78 -2.69
N HIS A 59 -2.99 3.24 -2.03
CA HIS A 59 -3.08 3.32 -0.58
C HIS A 59 -3.30 1.97 0.12
N GLY A 60 -3.65 0.90 -0.62
CA GLY A 60 -3.70 -0.48 -0.10
C GLY A 60 -4.79 -0.73 0.92
N VAL A 61 -5.93 -0.05 0.79
CA VAL A 61 -7.12 -0.25 1.62
C VAL A 61 -8.25 -0.73 0.72
N GLY A 62 -9.01 -1.73 1.19
CA GLY A 62 -10.13 -2.30 0.45
C GLY A 62 -9.68 -3.18 -0.71
N MET A 63 -10.25 -2.93 -1.89
CA MET A 63 -10.10 -3.81 -3.05
C MET A 63 -8.85 -3.53 -3.88
N SER A 64 -8.04 -4.57 -4.10
CA SER A 64 -6.99 -4.56 -5.13
C SER A 64 -7.63 -4.73 -6.51
N GLN A 65 -7.52 -3.73 -7.38
CA GLN A 65 -8.05 -3.80 -8.74
C GLN A 65 -7.44 -4.95 -9.56
N CYS A 66 -6.12 -5.13 -9.49
CA CYS A 66 -5.45 -6.24 -10.16
C CYS A 66 -5.87 -7.60 -9.59
N GLY A 67 -6.10 -7.68 -8.28
CA GLY A 67 -6.58 -8.91 -7.65
C GLY A 67 -8.03 -9.22 -8.02
N ALA A 68 -8.89 -8.20 -8.12
CA ALA A 68 -10.25 -8.33 -8.61
C ALA A 68 -10.30 -8.81 -10.08
N ASP A 69 -9.46 -8.25 -10.96
CA ASP A 69 -9.33 -8.71 -12.36
C ASP A 69 -8.88 -10.18 -12.44
N ALA A 70 -7.90 -10.59 -11.62
CA ALA A 70 -7.45 -11.98 -11.56
C ALA A 70 -8.54 -12.93 -11.07
N LEU A 71 -9.30 -12.57 -10.04
CA LEU A 71 -10.44 -13.35 -9.56
C LEU A 71 -11.55 -13.44 -10.62
N GLY A 72 -11.86 -12.35 -11.32
CA GLY A 72 -12.81 -12.36 -12.43
C GLY A 72 -12.39 -13.31 -13.56
N LYS A 73 -11.09 -13.31 -13.91
CA LYS A 73 -10.51 -14.27 -14.88
C LYS A 73 -10.56 -15.73 -14.42
N GLN A 74 -10.65 -15.97 -13.11
CA GLN A 74 -10.84 -17.30 -12.53
C GLN A 74 -12.33 -17.69 -12.41
N GLY A 75 -13.25 -16.82 -12.84
CA GLY A 75 -14.69 -17.09 -12.87
C GLY A 75 -15.47 -16.60 -11.66
N TYR A 76 -14.85 -15.87 -10.73
CA TYR A 76 -15.56 -15.29 -9.59
C TYR A 76 -16.51 -14.17 -10.06
N THR A 77 -17.70 -14.15 -9.48
CA THR A 77 -18.68 -13.08 -9.69
C THR A 77 -18.27 -11.79 -8.97
N TYR A 78 -18.81 -10.65 -9.40
CA TYR A 78 -18.54 -9.38 -8.73
C TYR A 78 -18.94 -9.39 -7.24
N LYS A 79 -19.99 -10.13 -6.86
CA LYS A 79 -20.42 -10.25 -5.46
C LYS A 79 -19.37 -10.97 -4.61
N GLU A 80 -18.89 -12.12 -5.08
CA GLU A 80 -17.85 -12.89 -4.39
C GLU A 80 -16.53 -12.10 -4.27
N ILE A 81 -16.18 -11.33 -5.31
CA ILE A 81 -15.01 -10.45 -5.28
C ILE A 81 -15.18 -9.35 -4.22
N LEU A 82 -16.35 -8.70 -4.15
CA LEU A 82 -16.61 -7.67 -3.15
C LEU A 82 -16.60 -8.24 -1.74
N GLU A 83 -17.22 -9.39 -1.51
CA GLU A 83 -17.24 -10.08 -0.20
C GLU A 83 -15.84 -10.54 0.23
N PHE A 84 -14.96 -10.89 -0.71
CA PHE A 84 -13.56 -11.21 -0.43
C PHE A 84 -12.77 -10.01 0.11
N TYR A 85 -12.95 -8.81 -0.47
CA TYR A 85 -12.20 -7.61 -0.07
C TYR A 85 -12.85 -6.83 1.08
N TYR A 86 -14.17 -6.93 1.22
CA TYR A 86 -14.93 -6.17 2.20
C TYR A 86 -15.73 -7.14 3.09
N THR A 87 -15.21 -7.42 4.27
CA THR A 87 -15.82 -8.36 5.21
C THR A 87 -17.12 -7.80 5.79
N GLY A 88 -18.20 -8.58 5.74
CA GLY A 88 -19.47 -8.23 6.37
C GLY A 88 -20.36 -7.26 5.57
N ILE A 89 -20.14 -7.12 4.27
CA ILE A 89 -20.99 -6.30 3.41
C ILE A 89 -22.27 -7.04 2.98
N SER A 90 -23.28 -6.27 2.57
CA SER A 90 -24.38 -6.74 1.73
C SER A 90 -24.34 -5.99 0.38
N VAL A 91 -24.78 -6.66 -0.68
CA VAL A 91 -24.88 -6.05 -2.02
C VAL A 91 -26.35 -5.91 -2.37
N GLU A 92 -26.82 -4.67 -2.48
CA GLU A 92 -28.22 -4.33 -2.73
C GLU A 92 -28.39 -3.54 -4.03
N GLU A 93 -29.53 -3.75 -4.69
CA GLU A 93 -29.94 -2.98 -5.85
C GLU A 93 -30.60 -1.67 -5.38
N LEU A 94 -30.03 -0.53 -5.78
CA LEU A 94 -30.64 0.77 -5.50
C LEU A 94 -31.89 0.95 -6.38
N ARG A 95 -33.06 1.00 -5.75
CA ARG A 95 -34.32 1.36 -6.41
C ARG A 95 -34.53 2.86 -6.26
N TYR A 96 -34.56 3.56 -7.39
CA TYR A 96 -34.93 4.97 -7.48
C TYR A 96 -36.42 5.13 -7.78
#